data_AF-A0A426ZUH4-F1
#
_entry.id   AF-A0A426ZUH4-F1
#
_cell.length_a   1.000
_cell.length_b   1.000
_cell.length_c   1.000
_cell.angle_alpha   90.00
_cell.angle_beta   90.00
_cell.angle_gamma   90.00
#
_symmetry.space_group_name_H-M   'P 1'
#
loop_
_entity.id
_entity.type
_entity.pdbx_description
1 polymer ?
#
loop_
_entity_poly.entity_id
_entity_poly.type
_entity_poly.pdbx_seq_one_letter_code
_entity_poly.pdbx_strand_id
1 'polypeptide(L)'
;MRTCNSELVEEVMVNNGEAHELKEALEVERHRISEYRKKAIIDYKASVSFKKGLERTRVTSYQFRYQFALARFKARYPTLDLEEDTFMDYPKDQNISTPIKMPFNDSLDSLPHPTA
;
A
#
# COMPACT_ATOMS: atom_id res chain seq x y z
N MET A 1 21.14 34.76 46.56
CA MET A 1 19.92 34.22 45.94
C MET A 1 19.63 34.72 44.51
N ARG A 2 20.22 35.80 43.98
CA ARG A 2 19.91 36.30 42.62
C ARG A 2 20.57 35.54 41.46
N THR A 3 21.70 34.88 41.70
CA THR A 3 22.54 34.27 40.64
C THR A 3 21.96 32.99 40.05
N CYS A 4 21.23 32.20 40.83
CA CYS A 4 20.60 30.98 40.34
C CYS A 4 19.41 31.27 39.39
N ASN A 5 18.74 32.40 39.59
CA ASN A 5 17.62 32.80 38.71
C ASN A 5 18.09 33.29 37.34
N SER A 6 19.25 33.91 37.23
CA SER A 6 19.79 34.34 35.92
C SER A 6 20.26 33.15 35.09
N GLU A 7 20.88 32.15 35.73
CA GLU A 7 21.35 30.91 35.08
C GLU A 7 20.17 30.08 34.55
N LEU A 8 19.10 29.94 35.34
CA LEU A 8 17.86 29.29 34.91
C LEU A 8 17.18 30.01 33.73
N VAL A 9 17.28 31.34 33.65
CA VAL A 9 16.70 32.11 32.53
C VAL A 9 17.47 31.87 31.24
N GLU A 10 18.80 31.82 31.30
CA GLU A 10 19.65 31.50 30.14
C GLU A 10 19.40 30.08 29.64
N GLU A 11 19.30 29.10 30.54
CA GLU A 11 18.99 27.71 30.18
C GLU A 11 17.61 27.57 29.50
N VAL A 12 16.58 28.24 30.03
CA VAL A 12 15.24 28.24 29.42
C VAL A 12 15.25 28.88 28.03
N MET A 13 16.04 29.95 27.82
CA MET A 13 16.17 30.58 26.51
C MET A 13 16.83 29.64 25.49
N VAL A 14 17.89 28.93 25.87
CA VAL A 14 18.57 27.95 25.00
C VAL A 14 17.63 26.80 24.66
N ASN A 15 17.00 26.18 25.67
CA ASN A 15 16.09 25.06 25.46
C ASN A 15 14.90 25.44 24.56
N ASN A 16 14.38 26.66 24.67
CA ASN A 16 13.29 27.13 23.82
C ASN A 16 13.74 27.37 22.37
N GLY A 17 15.00 27.79 22.16
CA GLY A 17 15.62 27.88 20.84
C GLY A 17 15.78 26.52 20.18
N GLU A 18 16.34 25.54 20.92
CA GLU A 18 16.50 24.16 20.44
C GLU A 18 15.15 23.49 20.14
N ALA A 19 14.14 23.71 20.99
CA ALA A 19 12.80 23.20 20.77
C ALA A 19 12.16 23.79 19.49
N HIS A 20 12.41 25.06 19.20
CA HIS A 20 11.96 25.69 17.96
C HIS A 20 12.66 25.08 16.74
N GLU A 21 13.98 24.92 16.79
CA GLU A 21 14.76 24.33 15.69
C GLU A 21 14.34 22.87 15.42
N LEU A 22 14.16 22.06 16.47
CA LEU A 22 13.70 20.68 16.36
C LEU A 22 12.29 20.60 15.79
N LYS A 23 11.41 21.55 16.13
CA LYS A 23 10.07 21.64 15.56
C LYS A 23 10.11 21.93 14.05
N GLU A 24 10.95 22.86 13.62
CA GLU A 24 11.12 23.16 12.19
C GLU A 24 11.70 21.96 11.43
N ALA A 25 12.72 21.30 11.98
CA ALA A 25 13.30 20.09 11.40
C ALA A 25 12.27 18.96 11.25
N LEU A 26 11.41 18.77 12.27
CA LEU A 26 10.33 17.79 12.24
C LEU A 26 9.31 18.10 11.14
N GLU A 27 8.97 19.36 10.92
CA GLU A 27 8.02 19.75 9.87
C GLU A 27 8.60 19.53 8.46
N VAL A 28 9.89 19.82 8.27
CA VAL A 28 10.63 19.52 7.03
C VAL A 28 10.62 18.02 6.74
N GLU A 29 10.93 17.19 7.74
CA GLU A 29 10.92 15.72 7.57
C GLU A 29 9.50 15.18 7.32
N ARG A 30 8.47 15.72 7.98
CA ARG A 30 7.07 15.37 7.66
C ARG A 30 6.72 15.66 6.21
N HIS A 31 7.12 16.82 5.70
CA HIS A 31 6.91 17.17 4.30
C HIS A 31 7.65 16.21 3.37
N ARG A 32 8.92 15.90 3.67
CA ARG A 32 9.73 14.96 2.90
C ARG A 32 9.11 13.56 2.84
N ILE A 33 8.64 13.04 3.96
CA ILE A 33 7.96 11.73 4.03
C ILE A 33 6.67 11.75 3.22
N SER A 34 5.91 12.85 3.27
CA SER A 34 4.69 13.02 2.48
C SER A 34 4.97 12.93 0.98
N GLU A 35 5.96 13.65 0.48
CA GLU A 35 6.36 13.63 -0.93
C GLU A 35 6.89 12.25 -1.36
N TYR A 36 7.73 11.63 -0.53
CA TYR A 36 8.20 10.26 -0.77
C TYR A 36 7.03 9.27 -0.89
N ARG A 37 6.05 9.35 0.02
CA ARG A 37 4.87 8.48 0.02
C ARG A 37 4.03 8.66 -1.25
N LYS A 38 3.82 9.91 -1.69
CA LYS A 38 3.10 10.20 -2.94
C LYS A 38 3.79 9.54 -4.13
N LYS A 39 5.11 9.69 -4.23
CA LYS A 39 5.92 9.07 -5.29
C LYS A 39 5.84 7.56 -5.25
N ALA A 40 6.03 6.95 -4.08
CA ALA A 40 5.94 5.50 -3.91
C ALA A 40 4.56 4.93 -4.33
N ILE A 41 3.46 5.65 -4.05
CA ILE A 41 2.12 5.26 -4.49
C ILE A 41 2.00 5.32 -6.02
N ILE A 42 2.54 6.36 -6.66
CA ILE A 42 2.53 6.50 -8.12
C ILE A 42 3.32 5.35 -8.76
N ASP A 43 4.53 5.09 -8.27
CA ASP A 43 5.40 4.03 -8.76
C ASP A 43 4.75 2.65 -8.58
N TYR A 44 4.14 2.41 -7.43
CA TYR A 44 3.39 1.17 -7.15
C TYR A 44 2.22 0.99 -8.13
N LYS A 45 1.42 2.02 -8.37
CA LYS A 45 0.28 1.95 -9.31
C LYS A 45 0.74 1.77 -10.77
N ALA A 46 1.90 2.29 -11.12
CA ALA A 46 2.51 2.11 -12.45
C ALA A 46 3.15 0.72 -12.62
N SER A 47 3.38 -0.02 -11.54
CA SER A 47 4.03 -1.33 -11.59
C SER A 47 3.22 -2.38 -12.36
N VAL A 48 3.93 -3.27 -13.05
CA VAL A 48 3.33 -4.39 -13.79
C VAL A 48 2.57 -5.34 -12.88
N SER A 49 3.05 -5.56 -11.65
CA SER A 49 2.39 -6.42 -10.66
C SER A 49 1.03 -5.86 -10.27
N PHE A 50 0.92 -4.55 -10.02
CA PHE A 50 -0.35 -3.89 -9.74
C PHE A 50 -1.34 -4.03 -10.89
N LYS A 51 -0.91 -3.75 -12.13
CA LYS A 51 -1.76 -3.90 -13.32
C LYS A 51 -2.25 -5.33 -13.51
N LYS A 52 -1.37 -6.33 -13.38
CA LYS A 52 -1.74 -7.75 -13.45
C LYS A 52 -2.72 -8.16 -12.35
N GLY A 53 -2.51 -7.67 -11.13
CA GLY A 53 -3.43 -7.89 -10.01
C GLY A 53 -4.83 -7.32 -10.27
N LEU A 54 -4.90 -6.14 -10.89
CA LEU A 54 -6.16 -5.52 -11.29
C LEU A 54 -6.89 -6.33 -12.37
N GLU A 55 -6.17 -6.78 -13.41
CA GLU A 55 -6.73 -7.64 -14.46
C GLU A 55 -7.30 -8.95 -13.87
N ARG A 56 -6.55 -9.61 -12.98
CA ARG A 56 -7.00 -10.82 -12.29
C ARG A 56 -8.27 -10.55 -11.49
N THR A 57 -8.28 -9.49 -10.68
CA THR A 57 -9.45 -9.13 -9.86
C THR A 57 -10.68 -8.83 -10.72
N ARG A 58 -10.50 -8.17 -11.87
CA ARG A 58 -11.59 -7.88 -12.82
C ARG A 58 -12.20 -9.17 -13.38
N VAL A 59 -11.37 -10.12 -13.80
CA VAL A 59 -11.82 -11.41 -14.32
C VAL A 59 -12.55 -12.22 -13.24
N THR A 60 -11.93 -12.39 -12.07
CA THR A 60 -12.51 -13.17 -10.96
C THR A 60 -13.84 -12.58 -10.47
N SER A 61 -13.93 -11.26 -10.35
CA SER A 61 -15.17 -10.60 -9.90
C SER A 61 -16.31 -10.71 -10.92
N TYR A 62 -16.00 -10.61 -12.22
CA TYR A 62 -16.99 -10.86 -13.27
C TYR A 62 -17.49 -12.30 -13.24
N GLN A 63 -16.56 -13.27 -13.20
CA GLN A 63 -16.88 -14.70 -13.14
C GLN A 63 -17.77 -15.02 -11.94
N PHE A 64 -17.41 -14.53 -10.75
CA PHE A 64 -18.22 -14.75 -9.55
C PHE A 64 -19.65 -14.21 -9.71
N ARG A 65 -19.80 -12.97 -10.18
CA ARG A 65 -21.12 -12.37 -10.39
C ARG A 65 -21.94 -13.12 -11.44
N TYR A 66 -21.28 -13.59 -12.50
CA TYR A 66 -21.91 -14.40 -13.52
C TYR A 66 -22.42 -15.73 -12.95
N GLN A 67 -21.60 -16.46 -12.19
CA GLN A 67 -21.99 -17.72 -11.56
C GLN A 67 -23.22 -17.55 -10.64
N PHE A 68 -23.26 -16.46 -9.86
CA PHE A 68 -24.43 -16.14 -9.05
C PHE A 68 -25.67 -15.83 -9.88
N ALA A 69 -25.53 -15.05 -10.96
CA ALA A 69 -26.62 -14.75 -11.86
C ALA A 69 -27.16 -16.02 -12.55
N LEU A 70 -26.26 -16.91 -12.97
CA LEU A 70 -26.57 -18.18 -13.60
C LEU A 70 -27.32 -19.11 -12.64
N ALA A 71 -26.84 -19.26 -11.40
CA ALA A 71 -27.51 -20.08 -10.39
C ALA A 71 -28.92 -19.56 -10.11
N ARG A 72 -29.09 -18.23 -10.02
CA ARG A 72 -30.41 -17.60 -9.85
C ARG A 72 -31.32 -17.80 -11.07
N PHE A 73 -30.77 -17.74 -12.28
CA PHE A 73 -31.52 -17.97 -13.50
C PHE A 73 -32.02 -19.42 -13.56
N LYS A 74 -31.14 -20.40 -13.37
CA LYS A 74 -31.47 -21.83 -13.34
C LYS A 74 -32.54 -22.15 -12.27
N ALA A 75 -32.45 -21.52 -11.10
CA ALA A 75 -33.45 -21.69 -10.05
C ALA A 75 -34.84 -21.13 -10.42
N ARG A 76 -34.90 -20.08 -11.26
CA ARG A 76 -36.16 -19.45 -11.69
C ARG A 76 -36.75 -20.09 -12.94
N TYR A 77 -35.92 -20.63 -13.81
CA TYR A 77 -36.33 -21.18 -15.10
C TYR A 77 -35.71 -22.56 -15.34
N PRO A 78 -36.16 -23.60 -14.61
CA PRO A 78 -35.51 -24.92 -14.64
C PRO A 78 -35.61 -25.65 -15.97
N THR A 79 -36.55 -25.25 -16.83
CA THR A 79 -36.83 -25.89 -18.13
C THR A 79 -36.13 -25.21 -19.30
N LEU A 80 -35.46 -24.08 -19.07
CA LEU A 80 -34.73 -23.34 -20.09
C LEU A 80 -33.25 -23.71 -19.99
N ASP A 81 -32.74 -24.37 -21.04
CA ASP A 81 -31.34 -24.72 -21.13
C ASP A 81 -30.52 -23.51 -21.59
N LEU A 82 -29.41 -23.24 -20.90
CA LEU A 82 -28.47 -22.20 -21.28
C LEU A 82 -27.19 -22.89 -21.76
N GLU A 83 -26.68 -22.46 -22.92
CA GLU A 83 -25.40 -22.95 -23.46
C GLU A 83 -24.29 -22.83 -22.41
N GLU A 84 -23.47 -23.88 -22.32
CA GLU A 84 -22.48 -24.02 -21.26
C GLU A 84 -21.40 -22.94 -21.36
N ASP A 85 -21.07 -22.34 -20.23
CA ASP A 85 -20.25 -21.13 -20.16
C ASP A 85 -18.76 -21.44 -20.39
N THR A 86 -18.19 -20.85 -21.44
CA THR A 86 -16.75 -20.92 -21.77
C THR A 86 -15.85 -20.22 -20.73
N PHE A 87 -16.40 -19.37 -19.85
CA PHE A 87 -15.63 -18.80 -18.73
C PHE A 87 -15.38 -19.79 -17.58
N MET A 88 -16.11 -20.92 -17.52
CA MET A 88 -15.79 -22.01 -16.58
C MET A 88 -14.47 -22.71 -16.94
N ASP A 89 -14.12 -22.71 -18.24
CA ASP A 89 -12.93 -23.35 -18.78
C ASP A 89 -11.70 -22.44 -18.78
N TYR A 90 -11.76 -21.33 -18.03
CA TYR A 90 -10.64 -20.42 -17.84
C TYR A 90 -9.99 -20.60 -16.46
N PRO A 91 -9.32 -21.74 -16.17
CA PRO A 91 -8.53 -21.88 -14.97
C PRO A 91 -7.17 -21.24 -15.21
N LYS A 92 -7.13 -19.96 -15.64
CA LYS A 92 -5.88 -19.19 -15.58
C LYS A 92 -5.35 -19.12 -14.15
N ASP A 93 -6.23 -19.33 -13.16
CA ASP A 93 -5.86 -19.48 -11.75
C ASP A 93 -5.32 -20.87 -11.35
N GLN A 94 -5.49 -21.96 -12.14
CA GLN A 94 -4.79 -23.24 -11.88
C GLN A 94 -3.35 -23.24 -12.40
N ASN A 95 -3.08 -22.48 -13.47
CA ASN A 95 -1.75 -22.42 -14.08
C ASN A 95 -0.82 -21.37 -13.46
N ILE A 96 -1.34 -20.51 -12.57
CA ILE A 96 -0.51 -19.64 -11.76
C ILE A 96 -0.22 -20.42 -10.48
N SER A 97 0.89 -21.15 -10.46
CA SER A 97 1.52 -21.58 -9.21
C SER A 97 1.79 -20.31 -8.40
N THR A 98 0.89 -19.97 -7.49
CA THR A 98 1.14 -18.94 -6.48
C THR A 98 2.22 -19.51 -5.59
N PRO A 99 3.46 -19.00 -5.62
CA PRO A 99 4.47 -19.46 -4.70
C PRO A 99 3.95 -19.20 -3.29
N ILE A 100 3.87 -20.26 -2.49
CA ILE A 100 3.36 -20.24 -1.09
C ILE A 100 4.10 -19.18 -0.26
N LYS A 101 5.30 -18.78 -0.70
CA LYS A 101 6.02 -17.58 -0.27
C LYS A 101 6.54 -16.83 -1.50
N MET A 102 6.01 -15.63 -1.72
CA MET A 102 6.73 -14.62 -2.48
C MET A 102 7.67 -13.93 -1.49
N PRO A 103 9.00 -14.10 -1.57
CA PRO A 103 9.89 -13.41 -0.67
C PRO A 103 9.73 -11.91 -0.92
N PHE A 104 9.24 -11.18 0.07
CA PHE A 104 9.44 -9.75 0.08
C PHE A 104 10.96 -9.53 0.14
N ASN A 105 11.47 -8.67 -0.74
CA ASN A 105 12.87 -8.29 -0.69
C ASN A 105 13.06 -7.36 0.51
N ASP A 106 13.17 -7.95 1.70
CA ASP A 106 13.42 -7.26 2.97
C ASP A 106 14.91 -6.92 3.13
N SER A 107 15.72 -7.03 2.07
CA SER A 107 17.11 -6.54 2.07
C SER A 107 17.12 -5.03 2.29
N LEU A 108 17.38 -4.66 3.54
CA LEU A 108 17.74 -3.32 4.01
C LEU A 108 19.11 -2.83 3.49
N ASP A 109 19.74 -3.57 2.57
CA ASP A 109 21.14 -3.34 2.13
C ASP A 109 21.33 -2.26 1.06
N SER A 110 20.35 -1.38 0.83
CA SER A 110 20.54 -0.23 -0.07
C SER A 110 20.11 1.11 0.50
N LEU A 111 20.01 1.23 1.82
CA LEU A 111 19.99 2.56 2.44
C LEU A 111 21.45 3.09 2.45
N PRO A 112 21.78 4.17 1.72
CA PRO A 112 23.05 4.84 1.95
C PRO A 112 23.06 5.35 3.40
N HIS A 113 24.00 4.85 4.19
CA HIS A 113 24.29 5.36 5.52
C HIS A 113 24.48 6.88 5.45
N PRO A 114 23.76 7.70 6.25
CA PRO A 114 24.16 9.08 6.43
C PRO A 114 25.45 9.06 7.27
N THR A 115 26.55 9.39 6.62
CA THR A 115 27.83 9.68 7.28
C THR A 115 27.60 10.84 8.24
N ALA A 116 27.83 10.59 9.53
CA ALA A 116 27.92 11.62 10.56
C ALA A 116 29.16 12.50 10.35
#